data_AF-A0A3Q3XJ26-F1
#
_entry.id   AF-A0A3Q3XJ26-F1
#
_cell.length_a   1.000
_cell.length_b   1.000
_cell.length_c   1.000
_cell.angle_alpha   90.00
_cell.angle_beta   90.00
_cell.angle_gamma   90.00
#
_symmetry.space_group_name_H-M   'P 1'
#
loop_
_entity.id
_entity.type
_entity.pdbx_description
1 polymer ?
#
loop_
_entity_poly.entity_id
_entity_poly.type
_entity_poly.pdbx_seq_one_letter_code
_entity_poly.pdbx_strand_id
1 'polypeptide(L)'
;MAAKTKWGAVKDHLTRSPARDTNAVLEANLGNADPELCVRLLQIPSVVNYSGLRRRLEASDPAWMVQFLELQGLDLLMEALERLSGRGCARIADALLQLTCVACVRAVMNSSEGLHFILDHQGYVRTLTQALDTSNVMVKTQVFELLAALALFGPRGHDLGLDALDHYKRVKKQQYRFSVIMNELQATDKVPYMGTLMGLVNVLVLGREDLRRRDRLRQEFVGLQLLDLLPRLRYLHVR
;
A
#
# COMPACT_ATOMS: atom_id res chain seq x y z
N MET A 1 51.91 12.10 26.61
CA MET A 1 51.79 11.27 25.38
C MET A 1 51.53 9.83 25.79
N ALA A 2 50.29 9.34 25.67
CA ALA A 2 49.97 7.93 25.88
C ALA A 2 49.24 7.42 24.64
N ALA A 3 49.95 6.64 23.83
CA ALA A 3 49.45 6.03 22.61
C ALA A 3 48.41 4.96 22.95
N LYS A 4 47.13 5.22 22.67
CA LYS A 4 46.08 4.20 22.66
C LYS A 4 46.43 3.18 21.58
N THR A 5 46.78 1.97 22.00
CA THR A 5 47.13 0.84 21.15
C THR A 5 45.95 0.46 20.26
N LYS A 6 46.22 0.37 18.95
CA LYS A 6 45.26 -0.07 17.90
C LYS A 6 44.53 -1.39 18.24
N TRP A 7 45.12 -2.21 19.12
CA TRP A 7 44.56 -3.47 19.60
C TRP A 7 43.29 -3.31 20.46
N GLY A 8 43.16 -2.22 21.22
CA GLY A 8 41.95 -1.95 22.01
C GLY A 8 40.72 -1.69 21.13
N ALA A 9 40.91 -0.95 20.04
CA ALA A 9 39.85 -0.66 19.08
C ALA A 9 39.40 -1.89 18.26
N VAL A 10 40.33 -2.81 17.97
CA VAL A 10 40.02 -4.08 17.27
C VAL A 10 39.29 -5.06 18.19
N LYS A 11 39.67 -5.11 19.48
CA LYS A 11 38.97 -5.94 20.48
C LYS A 11 37.53 -5.46 20.69
N ASP A 12 37.29 -4.15 20.75
CA ASP A 12 35.94 -3.56 20.86
C ASP A 12 35.09 -3.78 19.60
N HIS A 13 35.73 -3.97 18.43
CA HIS A 13 35.03 -4.31 17.19
C HIS A 13 34.68 -5.81 17.11
N LEU A 14 35.50 -6.68 17.69
CA LEU A 14 35.27 -8.14 17.74
C LEU A 14 34.30 -8.56 18.85
N THR A 15 34.22 -7.81 19.96
CA THR A 15 33.29 -8.09 21.07
C THR A 15 31.92 -7.43 20.90
N ARG A 16 31.77 -6.51 19.93
CA ARG A 16 30.46 -6.12 19.42
C ARG A 16 29.89 -7.26 18.58
N SER A 17 29.31 -8.25 19.26
CA SER A 17 28.21 -8.98 18.65
C SER A 17 27.21 -7.93 18.15
N PRO A 18 26.77 -7.96 16.88
CA PRO A 18 25.62 -7.16 16.51
C PRO A 18 24.54 -7.55 17.50
N ALA A 19 24.00 -6.55 18.21
CA ALA A 19 22.81 -6.76 19.02
C ALA A 19 21.85 -7.51 18.10
N ARG A 20 21.57 -8.78 18.41
CA ARG A 20 20.50 -9.50 17.76
C ARG A 20 19.27 -8.67 18.11
N ASP A 21 18.83 -7.86 17.16
CA ASP A 21 17.51 -7.27 17.22
C ASP A 21 16.56 -8.42 17.52
N THR A 22 15.97 -8.39 18.70
CA THR A 22 14.98 -9.35 19.18
C THR A 22 13.68 -9.31 18.37
N ASN A 23 13.71 -8.60 17.24
CA ASN A 23 12.69 -8.50 16.20
C ASN A 23 13.12 -9.11 14.87
N ALA A 24 14.22 -9.87 14.82
CA ALA A 24 14.57 -10.71 13.67
C ALA A 24 13.52 -11.82 13.52
N VAL A 25 12.36 -11.46 12.99
CA VAL A 25 11.49 -12.37 12.26
C VAL A 25 12.43 -13.15 11.35
N LEU A 26 12.35 -14.49 11.37
CA LEU A 26 13.06 -15.32 10.40
C LEU A 26 12.61 -14.84 9.01
N GLU A 27 13.41 -14.02 8.34
CA GLU A 27 13.08 -13.48 7.02
C GLU A 27 13.70 -14.37 5.95
N ALA A 28 13.00 -14.55 4.82
CA ALA A 28 13.60 -15.26 3.69
C ALA A 28 14.78 -14.41 3.16
N ASN A 29 15.95 -15.02 3.04
CA ASN A 29 17.12 -14.38 2.46
C ASN A 29 17.01 -14.41 0.92
N LEU A 30 16.24 -13.46 0.38
CA LEU A 30 16.00 -13.33 -1.06
C LEU A 30 16.81 -12.22 -1.71
N GLY A 31 17.83 -11.67 -1.05
CA GLY A 31 18.58 -10.49 -1.55
C GLY A 31 19.15 -10.67 -2.97
N ASN A 32 19.56 -11.89 -3.33
CA ASN A 32 20.09 -12.25 -4.64
C ASN A 32 19.20 -13.24 -5.40
N ALA A 33 17.93 -13.41 -5.00
CA ALA A 33 17.03 -14.33 -5.66
C ALA A 33 16.68 -13.87 -7.08
N ASP A 34 16.53 -14.83 -8.00
CA ASP A 34 15.98 -14.59 -9.34
C ASP A 34 14.45 -14.42 -9.28
N PRO A 35 13.84 -13.83 -10.32
CA PRO A 35 12.38 -13.64 -10.36
C PRO A 35 11.61 -14.95 -10.24
N GLU A 36 12.10 -16.03 -10.85
CA GLU A 36 11.46 -17.35 -10.84
C GLU A 36 11.34 -17.94 -9.44
N LEU A 37 12.41 -17.88 -8.63
CA LEU A 37 12.36 -18.34 -7.24
C LEU A 37 11.37 -17.49 -6.43
N CYS A 38 11.37 -16.17 -6.63
CA CYS A 38 10.42 -15.27 -5.99
C CYS A 38 8.96 -15.64 -6.31
N VAL A 39 8.66 -15.90 -7.58
CA VAL A 39 7.33 -16.33 -8.04
C VAL A 39 6.92 -17.69 -7.47
N ARG A 40 7.85 -18.66 -7.41
CA ARG A 40 7.56 -19.96 -6.74
C ARG A 40 7.26 -19.79 -5.25
N LEU A 41 7.98 -18.90 -4.56
CA LEU A 41 7.76 -18.65 -3.14
C LEU A 41 6.45 -17.90 -2.85
N LEU A 42 5.94 -17.10 -3.80
CA LEU A 42 4.61 -16.47 -3.70
C LEU A 42 3.48 -17.50 -3.58
N GLN A 43 3.64 -18.68 -4.18
CA GLN A 43 2.67 -19.77 -4.09
C GLN A 43 2.62 -20.42 -2.69
N ILE A 44 3.55 -20.05 -1.79
CA ILE A 44 3.58 -20.47 -0.40
C ILE A 44 3.41 -19.22 0.48
N PRO A 45 2.16 -18.76 0.73
CA PRO A 45 1.92 -17.51 1.45
C PRO A 45 2.44 -17.59 2.88
N SER A 46 3.43 -16.76 3.19
CA SER A 46 3.93 -16.57 4.55
C SER A 46 4.50 -15.16 4.71
N VAL A 47 4.45 -14.64 5.94
CA VAL A 47 5.04 -13.34 6.26
C VAL A 47 6.53 -13.33 5.92
N VAL A 48 7.21 -14.46 6.13
CA VAL A 48 8.63 -14.67 5.82
C VAL A 48 8.93 -14.48 4.33
N ASN A 49 8.12 -15.13 3.47
CA ASN A 49 8.28 -15.05 2.02
C ASN A 49 7.95 -13.65 1.49
N TYR A 50 6.85 -13.03 1.94
CA TYR A 50 6.51 -11.67 1.51
C TYR A 50 7.52 -10.63 2.03
N SER A 51 8.03 -10.73 3.26
CA SER A 51 9.05 -9.79 3.75
C SER A 51 10.37 -9.93 2.97
N GLY A 52 10.77 -11.15 2.64
CA GLY A 52 11.92 -11.39 1.76
C GLY A 52 11.70 -10.81 0.37
N LEU A 53 10.52 -11.07 -0.22
CA LEU A 53 10.16 -10.59 -1.55
C LEU A 53 10.11 -9.08 -1.61
N ARG A 54 9.49 -8.41 -0.62
CA ARG A 54 9.42 -6.95 -0.54
C ARG A 54 10.79 -6.33 -0.70
N ARG A 55 11.78 -6.79 0.08
CA ARG A 55 13.16 -6.26 -0.02
C ARG A 55 13.78 -6.54 -1.39
N ARG A 56 13.51 -7.71 -1.96
CA ARG A 56 14.03 -8.06 -3.29
C ARG A 56 13.42 -7.18 -4.39
N LEU A 57 12.14 -6.81 -4.27
CA LEU A 57 11.46 -5.85 -5.13
C LEU A 57 12.00 -4.43 -4.94
N GLU A 58 12.22 -4.00 -3.69
CA GLU A 58 12.78 -2.67 -3.38
C GLU A 58 14.21 -2.50 -3.90
N ALA A 59 14.99 -3.57 -3.95
CA ALA A 59 16.37 -3.58 -4.43
C ALA A 59 16.52 -3.98 -5.91
N SER A 60 15.42 -4.27 -6.62
CA SER A 60 15.50 -4.76 -8.00
C SER A 60 15.86 -3.66 -9.00
N ASP A 61 16.65 -4.01 -10.01
CA ASP A 61 16.80 -3.20 -11.21
C ASP A 61 15.58 -3.35 -12.15
N PRO A 62 15.43 -2.46 -13.15
CA PRO A 62 14.34 -2.51 -14.12
C PRO A 62 14.19 -3.85 -14.86
N ALA A 63 15.30 -4.50 -15.23
CA ALA A 63 15.25 -5.74 -16.00
C ALA A 63 14.69 -6.89 -15.16
N TRP A 64 15.07 -6.95 -13.89
CA TRP A 64 14.52 -7.92 -12.95
C TRP A 64 13.02 -7.68 -12.71
N MET A 65 12.59 -6.42 -12.56
CA MET A 65 11.17 -6.09 -12.36
C MET A 65 10.33 -6.53 -13.57
N VAL A 66 10.78 -6.24 -14.79
CA VAL A 66 10.08 -6.68 -16.01
C VAL A 66 9.94 -8.20 -16.04
N GLN A 67 11.01 -8.96 -15.77
CA GLN A 67 10.93 -10.43 -15.71
C GLN A 67 9.96 -10.92 -14.63
N PHE A 68 9.95 -10.31 -13.45
CA PHE A 68 8.99 -10.64 -12.40
C PHE A 68 7.53 -10.43 -12.84
N LEU A 69 7.25 -9.35 -13.57
CA LEU A 69 5.93 -9.06 -14.12
C LEU A 69 5.54 -10.03 -15.25
N GLU A 70 6.47 -10.35 -16.15
CA GLU A 70 6.26 -11.34 -17.23
C GLU A 70 5.97 -12.74 -16.69
N LEU A 71 6.56 -13.09 -15.54
CA LEU A 71 6.32 -14.33 -14.82
C LEU A 71 5.06 -14.28 -13.93
N GLN A 72 4.16 -13.32 -14.14
CA GLN A 72 2.88 -13.19 -13.43
C GLN A 72 3.04 -13.00 -11.90
N GLY A 73 4.18 -12.46 -11.47
CA GLY A 73 4.45 -12.23 -10.05
C GLY A 73 3.46 -11.25 -9.41
N LEU A 74 3.03 -10.23 -10.16
CA LEU A 74 2.01 -9.30 -9.70
C LEU A 74 0.62 -9.95 -9.63
N ASP A 75 0.24 -10.79 -10.60
CA ASP A 75 -1.03 -11.53 -10.57
C ASP A 75 -1.16 -12.37 -9.29
N LEU A 76 -0.10 -13.08 -8.91
CA LEU A 76 -0.07 -13.87 -7.67
C LEU A 76 -0.19 -13.01 -6.41
N LEU A 77 0.44 -11.83 -6.38
CA LEU A 77 0.28 -10.88 -5.27
C LEU A 77 -1.17 -10.39 -5.18
N MET A 78 -1.81 -10.14 -6.31
CA MET A 78 -3.17 -9.63 -6.37
C MET A 78 -4.20 -10.70 -6.01
N GLU A 79 -4.03 -11.94 -6.47
CA GLU A 79 -4.83 -13.08 -6.03
C GLU A 79 -4.69 -13.31 -4.51
N ALA A 80 -3.46 -13.23 -3.98
CA ALA A 80 -3.24 -13.34 -2.55
C ALA A 80 -3.94 -12.23 -1.76
N LEU A 81 -3.91 -10.98 -2.25
CA LEU A 81 -4.65 -9.89 -1.64
C LEU A 81 -6.16 -10.15 -1.66
N GLU A 82 -6.75 -10.60 -2.76
CA GLU A 82 -8.18 -10.93 -2.83
C GLU A 82 -8.55 -12.00 -1.81
N ARG A 83 -7.75 -13.06 -1.70
CA ARG A 83 -7.97 -14.16 -0.75
C ARG A 83 -7.87 -13.72 0.72
N LEU A 84 -6.98 -12.77 0.99
CA LEU A 84 -6.79 -12.18 2.33
C LEU A 84 -7.81 -11.06 2.63
N SER A 85 -8.62 -10.68 1.65
CA SER A 85 -9.63 -9.63 1.78
C SER A 85 -11.01 -10.25 1.98
N GLY A 86 -11.77 -9.71 2.94
CA GLY A 86 -13.08 -10.22 3.29
C GLY A 86 -13.29 -10.39 4.80
N ARG A 87 -14.55 -10.60 5.20
CA ARG A 87 -14.99 -10.78 6.60
C ARG A 87 -14.38 -11.99 7.33
N GLY A 88 -13.48 -12.74 6.69
CA GLY A 88 -12.92 -14.00 7.16
C GLY A 88 -11.49 -13.96 7.72
N CYS A 89 -10.79 -12.82 7.68
CA CYS A 89 -9.47 -12.70 8.33
C CYS A 89 -9.62 -12.55 9.86
N ALA A 90 -10.06 -13.63 10.49
CA ALA A 90 -10.34 -13.71 11.93
C ALA A 90 -9.05 -13.78 12.77
N ARG A 91 -7.88 -14.01 12.17
CA ARG A 91 -6.61 -14.20 12.88
C ARG A 91 -5.65 -13.05 12.62
N ILE A 92 -4.92 -12.68 13.68
CA ILE A 92 -3.85 -11.68 13.64
C ILE A 92 -2.80 -12.03 12.56
N ALA A 93 -2.51 -13.32 12.38
CA ALA A 93 -1.58 -13.80 11.37
C ALA A 93 -2.00 -13.42 9.94
N ASP A 94 -3.30 -13.48 9.62
CA ASP A 94 -3.81 -13.15 8.29
C ASP A 94 -3.70 -11.65 8.04
N ALA A 95 -3.95 -10.83 9.07
CA ALA A 95 -3.80 -9.38 9.01
C ALA A 95 -2.34 -8.95 8.78
N LEU A 96 -1.37 -9.64 9.40
CA LEU A 96 0.06 -9.43 9.14
C LEU A 96 0.44 -9.86 7.73
N LEU A 97 -0.06 -11.01 7.28
CA LEU A 97 0.19 -11.52 5.93
C LEU A 97 -0.34 -10.55 4.87
N GLN A 98 -1.57 -10.05 5.04
CA GLN A 98 -2.19 -9.05 4.18
C GLN A 98 -1.36 -7.76 4.15
N LEU A 99 -0.93 -7.27 5.32
CA LEU A 99 -0.12 -6.05 5.43
C LEU A 99 1.21 -6.17 4.68
N THR A 100 1.90 -7.30 4.82
CA THR A 100 3.17 -7.54 4.10
C THR A 100 2.95 -7.75 2.60
N CYS A 101 1.83 -8.37 2.20
CA CYS A 101 1.46 -8.51 0.79
C CYS A 101 1.21 -7.14 0.13
N VAL A 102 0.46 -6.25 0.78
CA VAL A 102 0.27 -4.86 0.29
C VAL A 102 1.61 -4.13 0.19
N ALA A 103 2.53 -4.37 1.13
CA ALA A 103 3.87 -3.78 1.06
C ALA A 103 4.69 -4.30 -0.15
N CYS A 104 4.48 -5.53 -0.61
CA CYS A 104 5.08 -6.02 -1.85
C CYS A 104 4.49 -5.29 -3.07
N VAL A 105 3.17 -5.10 -3.12
CA VAL A 105 2.52 -4.33 -4.20
C VAL A 105 3.01 -2.88 -4.21
N ARG A 106 3.22 -2.26 -3.04
CA ARG A 106 3.86 -0.95 -2.91
C ARG A 106 5.25 -0.94 -3.53
N ALA A 107 6.08 -1.95 -3.25
CA ALA A 107 7.41 -2.04 -3.82
C ALA A 107 7.37 -2.12 -5.36
N VAL A 108 6.42 -2.87 -5.93
CA VAL A 108 6.19 -2.90 -7.39
C VAL A 108 5.79 -1.51 -7.91
N MET A 109 4.82 -0.84 -7.28
CA MET A 109 4.35 0.49 -7.70
C MET A 109 5.41 1.59 -7.57
N ASN A 110 6.44 1.39 -6.75
CA ASN A 110 7.57 2.32 -6.63
C ASN A 110 8.61 2.17 -7.75
N SER A 111 8.55 1.10 -8.54
CA SER A 111 9.29 0.98 -9.80
C SER A 111 8.48 1.61 -10.94
N SER A 112 9.19 2.29 -11.86
CA SER A 112 8.59 2.85 -13.06
C SER A 112 7.91 1.77 -13.90
N GLU A 113 8.59 0.64 -14.10
CA GLU A 113 8.13 -0.51 -14.87
C GLU A 113 6.87 -1.11 -14.23
N GLY A 114 6.89 -1.32 -12.91
CA GLY A 114 5.75 -1.85 -12.16
C GLY A 114 4.53 -0.91 -12.20
N LEU A 115 4.75 0.39 -12.04
CA LEU A 115 3.66 1.37 -12.10
C LEU A 115 3.04 1.46 -13.50
N HIS A 116 3.85 1.52 -14.55
CA HIS A 116 3.35 1.53 -15.93
C HIS A 116 2.55 0.26 -16.24
N PHE A 117 3.05 -0.90 -15.82
CA PHE A 117 2.33 -2.17 -15.98
C PHE A 117 0.97 -2.18 -15.28
N ILE A 118 0.87 -1.59 -14.09
CA ILE A 118 -0.41 -1.44 -13.37
C ILE A 118 -1.37 -0.48 -14.09
N LEU A 119 -0.86 0.63 -14.61
CA LEU A 119 -1.67 1.59 -15.37
C LEU A 119 -2.23 0.99 -16.66
N ASP A 120 -1.55 -0.01 -17.22
CA ASP A 120 -2.01 -0.75 -18.39
C ASP A 120 -3.15 -1.74 -18.12
N HIS A 121 -3.39 -2.09 -16.84
CA HIS A 121 -4.34 -3.13 -16.48
C HIS A 121 -5.28 -2.67 -15.36
N GLN A 122 -6.48 -2.21 -15.73
CA GLN A 122 -7.50 -1.74 -14.79
C GLN A 122 -7.89 -2.76 -13.70
N GLY A 123 -7.74 -4.06 -13.98
CA GLY A 123 -8.05 -5.15 -13.05
C GLY A 123 -7.25 -5.01 -11.76
N TYR A 124 -5.98 -4.66 -11.84
CA TYR A 124 -5.12 -4.51 -10.67
C TYR A 124 -5.60 -3.41 -9.73
N VAL A 125 -5.99 -2.25 -10.25
CA VAL A 125 -6.47 -1.15 -9.40
C VAL A 125 -7.79 -1.51 -8.72
N ARG A 126 -8.66 -2.27 -9.40
CA ARG A 126 -9.90 -2.81 -8.80
C ARG A 126 -9.62 -3.85 -7.72
N THR A 127 -8.70 -4.77 -7.93
CA THR A 127 -8.27 -5.73 -6.91
C THR A 127 -7.65 -5.01 -5.70
N LEU A 128 -6.84 -3.98 -5.93
CA LEU A 128 -6.27 -3.16 -4.87
C LEU A 128 -7.36 -2.49 -4.02
N THR A 129 -8.43 -1.95 -4.62
CA THR A 129 -9.53 -1.37 -3.83
C THR A 129 -10.31 -2.43 -3.05
N GLN A 130 -10.39 -3.68 -3.53
CA GLN A 130 -11.01 -4.77 -2.77
C GLN A 130 -10.25 -5.09 -1.47
N ALA A 131 -8.94 -4.81 -1.41
CA ALA A 131 -8.14 -4.95 -0.19
C ALA A 131 -8.55 -4.00 0.96
N LEU A 132 -9.46 -3.06 0.70
CA LEU A 132 -10.10 -2.25 1.74
C LEU A 132 -11.10 -3.06 2.58
N ASP A 133 -11.51 -4.26 2.15
CA ASP A 133 -12.40 -5.14 2.91
C ASP A 133 -11.64 -5.90 4.02
N THR A 134 -11.24 -5.15 5.04
CA THR A 134 -10.53 -5.62 6.22
C THR A 134 -10.90 -4.73 7.41
N SER A 135 -10.72 -5.19 8.64
CA SER A 135 -10.82 -4.33 9.83
C SER A 135 -9.50 -3.66 10.18
N ASN A 136 -8.40 -4.07 9.54
CA ASN A 136 -7.07 -3.56 9.83
C ASN A 136 -6.85 -2.18 9.20
N VAL A 137 -6.89 -1.15 10.03
CA VAL A 137 -6.65 0.25 9.62
C VAL A 137 -5.30 0.42 8.93
N MET A 138 -4.25 -0.30 9.34
CA MET A 138 -2.93 -0.17 8.71
C MET A 138 -2.93 -0.64 7.26
N VAL A 139 -3.67 -1.72 6.95
CA VAL A 139 -3.84 -2.19 5.57
C VAL A 139 -4.61 -1.14 4.76
N LYS A 140 -5.72 -0.63 5.30
CA LYS A 140 -6.50 0.43 4.63
C LYS A 140 -5.68 1.68 4.36
N THR A 141 -4.89 2.14 5.33
CA THR A 141 -3.97 3.27 5.16
C THR A 141 -3.06 3.03 3.96
N GLN A 142 -2.39 1.87 3.90
CA GLN A 142 -1.48 1.60 2.79
C GLN A 142 -2.20 1.54 1.43
N VAL A 143 -3.38 0.93 1.38
CA VAL A 143 -4.18 0.84 0.14
C VAL A 143 -4.63 2.22 -0.32
N PHE A 144 -5.11 3.08 0.59
CA PHE A 144 -5.49 4.45 0.23
C PHE A 144 -4.29 5.31 -0.20
N GLU A 145 -3.12 5.13 0.42
CA GLU A 145 -1.88 5.79 -0.03
C GLU A 145 -1.48 5.37 -1.45
N LEU A 146 -1.58 4.07 -1.77
CA LEU A 146 -1.30 3.56 -3.11
C LEU A 146 -2.30 4.11 -4.15
N LEU A 147 -3.59 4.15 -3.81
CA LEU A 147 -4.60 4.76 -4.68
C LEU A 147 -4.34 6.26 -4.89
N ALA A 148 -3.93 6.98 -3.85
CA ALA A 148 -3.59 8.39 -3.96
C ALA A 148 -2.34 8.60 -4.83
N ALA A 149 -1.28 7.81 -4.64
CA ALA A 149 -0.07 7.87 -5.44
C ALA A 149 -0.37 7.58 -6.92
N LEU A 150 -1.16 6.54 -7.21
CA LEU A 150 -1.58 6.20 -8.57
C LEU A 150 -2.43 7.30 -9.20
N ALA A 151 -3.40 7.86 -8.45
CA ALA A 151 -4.24 8.94 -8.95
C ALA A 151 -3.47 10.26 -9.16
N LEU A 152 -2.40 10.49 -8.41
CA LEU A 152 -1.53 11.65 -8.53
C LEU A 152 -0.53 11.53 -9.70
N PHE A 153 -0.15 10.30 -10.08
CA PHE A 153 0.85 10.05 -11.11
C PHE A 153 0.49 10.65 -12.48
N GLY A 154 -0.80 10.66 -12.83
CA GLY A 154 -1.26 11.31 -14.06
C GLY A 154 -2.73 11.04 -14.37
N PRO A 155 -3.24 11.61 -15.49
CA PRO A 155 -4.67 11.55 -15.83
C PRO A 155 -5.22 10.12 -15.92
N ARG A 156 -4.43 9.19 -16.49
CA ARG A 156 -4.82 7.78 -16.59
C ARG A 156 -4.94 7.11 -15.22
N GLY A 157 -3.97 7.35 -14.33
CA GLY A 157 -4.03 6.84 -12.96
C GLY A 157 -5.22 7.41 -12.19
N HIS A 158 -5.51 8.71 -12.38
CA HIS A 158 -6.68 9.36 -11.81
C HIS A 158 -8.00 8.69 -12.27
N ASP A 159 -8.14 8.45 -13.57
CA ASP A 159 -9.30 7.77 -14.14
C ASP A 159 -9.45 6.34 -13.61
N LEU A 160 -8.35 5.59 -13.51
CA LEU A 160 -8.34 4.23 -12.95
C LEU A 160 -8.71 4.22 -11.45
N GLY A 161 -8.23 5.18 -10.66
CA GLY A 161 -8.62 5.31 -9.26
C GLY A 161 -10.11 5.58 -9.09
N LEU A 162 -10.70 6.44 -9.93
CA LEU A 162 -12.14 6.71 -9.93
C LEU A 162 -12.96 5.50 -10.40
N ASP A 163 -12.50 4.79 -11.43
CA ASP A 163 -13.12 3.55 -11.91
C ASP A 163 -13.11 2.47 -10.81
N ALA A 164 -11.98 2.30 -10.14
CA ALA A 164 -11.84 1.30 -9.08
C ALA A 164 -12.74 1.58 -7.87
N LEU A 165 -12.96 2.85 -7.52
CA LEU A 165 -13.91 3.26 -6.48
C LEU A 165 -15.38 3.04 -6.91
N ASP A 166 -15.73 3.32 -8.17
CA ASP A 166 -17.09 3.03 -8.67
C ASP A 166 -17.33 1.52 -8.77
N HIS A 167 -16.32 0.74 -9.16
CA HIS A 167 -16.35 -0.71 -9.12
C HIS A 167 -16.56 -1.22 -7.69
N TYR A 168 -15.78 -0.71 -6.73
CA TYR A 168 -15.90 -1.09 -5.31
C TYR A 168 -17.30 -0.82 -4.77
N LYS A 169 -17.90 0.32 -5.12
CA LYS A 169 -19.31 0.62 -4.79
C LYS A 169 -20.26 -0.45 -5.29
N ARG A 170 -20.14 -0.91 -6.54
CA ARG A 170 -21.01 -1.95 -7.09
C ARG A 170 -20.83 -3.28 -6.34
N VAL A 171 -19.57 -3.68 -6.12
CA VAL A 171 -19.24 -4.94 -5.42
C VAL A 171 -19.75 -4.93 -3.97
N LYS A 172 -19.58 -3.81 -3.25
CA LYS A 172 -20.04 -3.65 -1.86
C LYS A 172 -21.47 -3.15 -1.72
N LYS A 173 -22.20 -3.01 -2.83
CA LYS A 173 -23.59 -2.50 -2.87
C LYS A 173 -23.76 -1.17 -2.12
N GLN A 174 -22.76 -0.30 -2.24
CA GLN A 174 -22.83 1.06 -1.70
C GLN A 174 -23.66 1.96 -2.63
N GLN A 175 -24.26 3.00 -2.06
CA GLN A 175 -25.03 3.97 -2.83
C GLN A 175 -24.12 4.85 -3.70
N TYR A 176 -22.98 5.29 -3.15
CA TYR A 176 -22.06 6.22 -3.80
C TYR A 176 -20.64 5.68 -3.85
N ARG A 177 -19.89 6.05 -4.89
CA ARG A 177 -18.50 5.58 -5.13
C ARG A 177 -17.51 6.03 -4.05
N PHE A 178 -17.79 7.15 -3.40
CA PHE A 178 -16.95 7.69 -2.34
C PHE A 178 -17.43 7.30 -0.93
N SER A 179 -18.49 6.48 -0.81
CA SER A 179 -19.00 6.03 0.50
C SER A 179 -17.91 5.31 1.31
N VAL A 180 -17.05 4.51 0.68
CA VAL A 180 -15.93 3.84 1.39
C VAL A 180 -15.01 4.85 2.08
N ILE A 181 -14.63 5.94 1.43
CA ILE A 181 -13.74 6.96 2.00
C ILE A 181 -14.46 7.70 3.14
N MET A 182 -15.71 8.09 2.92
CA MET A 182 -16.48 8.89 3.87
C MET A 182 -16.85 8.10 5.12
N ASN A 183 -17.20 6.82 4.97
CA ASN A 183 -17.48 5.94 6.11
C ASN A 183 -16.25 5.76 7.00
N GLU A 184 -15.08 5.54 6.40
CA GLU A 184 -13.81 5.44 7.14
C GLU A 184 -13.47 6.76 7.83
N LEU A 185 -13.63 7.89 7.13
CA LEU A 185 -13.35 9.22 7.69
C LEU A 185 -14.26 9.56 8.86
N GLN A 186 -15.53 9.14 8.80
CA GLN A 186 -16.50 9.34 9.88
C GLN A 186 -16.17 8.47 11.10
N ALA A 187 -15.79 7.21 10.88
CA ALA A 187 -15.61 6.20 11.92
C ALA A 187 -14.27 6.26 12.67
N THR A 188 -13.23 6.87 12.10
CA THR A 188 -11.90 6.95 12.73
C THR A 188 -11.73 8.19 13.60
N ASP A 189 -10.93 8.06 14.65
CA ASP A 189 -10.37 9.14 15.48
C ASP A 189 -8.85 9.32 15.29
N LYS A 190 -8.21 8.39 14.56
CA LYS A 190 -6.77 8.39 14.29
C LYS A 190 -6.39 9.48 13.29
N VAL A 191 -5.79 10.56 13.78
CA VAL A 191 -5.35 11.72 12.97
C VAL A 191 -4.51 11.35 11.76
N PRO A 192 -3.49 10.46 11.83
CA PRO A 192 -2.70 10.11 10.65
C PRO A 192 -3.54 9.47 9.54
N TYR A 193 -4.47 8.58 9.91
CA TYR A 193 -5.36 7.92 8.94
C TYR A 193 -6.37 8.90 8.33
N MET A 194 -6.90 9.84 9.11
CA MET A 194 -7.72 10.94 8.59
C MET A 194 -6.94 11.77 7.56
N GLY A 195 -5.65 12.03 7.84
CA GLY A 195 -4.75 12.70 6.90
C GLY A 195 -4.63 11.95 5.57
N THR A 196 -4.44 10.63 5.60
CA THR A 196 -4.41 9.78 4.39
C THR A 196 -5.72 9.87 3.60
N LEU A 197 -6.88 9.75 4.27
CA LEU A 197 -8.20 9.81 3.63
C LEU A 197 -8.44 11.16 2.97
N MET A 198 -8.17 12.26 3.69
CA MET A 198 -8.29 13.62 3.14
C MET A 198 -7.28 13.88 2.03
N GLY A 199 -6.07 13.33 2.12
CA GLY A 199 -5.07 13.35 1.07
C GLY A 199 -5.62 12.74 -0.23
N LEU A 200 -6.24 11.57 -0.15
CA LEU A 200 -6.88 10.94 -1.30
C LEU A 200 -8.04 11.79 -1.84
N VAL A 201 -8.92 12.32 -0.98
CA VAL A 201 -10.00 13.23 -1.41
C VAL A 201 -9.43 14.41 -2.21
N ASN A 202 -8.36 15.03 -1.70
CA ASN A 202 -7.70 16.15 -2.36
C ASN A 202 -7.12 15.75 -3.72
N VAL A 203 -6.42 14.61 -3.80
CA VAL A 203 -5.88 14.09 -5.07
C VAL A 203 -7.01 13.84 -6.07
N LEU A 204 -8.12 13.22 -5.65
CA LEU A 204 -9.23 12.93 -6.54
C LEU A 204 -9.92 14.20 -7.04
N VAL A 205 -10.14 15.20 -6.19
CA VAL A 205 -10.78 16.46 -6.60
C VAL A 205 -9.83 17.29 -7.46
N LEU A 206 -8.59 17.51 -7.00
CA LEU A 206 -7.64 18.41 -7.66
C LEU A 206 -6.99 17.79 -8.91
N GLY A 207 -6.97 16.47 -9.02
CA GLY A 207 -6.42 15.76 -10.19
C GLY A 207 -7.19 15.99 -11.50
N ARG A 208 -8.37 16.62 -11.46
CA ARG A 208 -9.05 17.10 -12.67
C ARG A 208 -8.63 18.53 -13.02
N GLU A 209 -8.12 18.72 -14.23
CA GLU A 209 -7.82 20.05 -14.78
C GLU A 209 -9.09 20.85 -15.11
N ASP A 210 -10.10 20.18 -15.68
CA ASP A 210 -11.38 20.81 -16.02
C ASP A 210 -12.15 21.22 -14.76
N LEU A 211 -12.44 22.53 -14.66
CA LEU A 211 -13.12 23.12 -13.51
C LEU A 211 -14.50 22.52 -13.26
N ARG A 212 -15.25 22.18 -14.32
CA ARG A 212 -16.61 21.62 -14.19
C ARG A 212 -16.57 20.19 -13.67
N ARG A 213 -15.61 19.37 -14.11
CA ARG A 213 -15.39 18.01 -13.59
C ARG A 213 -14.90 18.06 -12.14
N ARG A 214 -13.98 18.97 -11.83
CA ARG A 214 -13.50 19.22 -10.46
C ARG A 214 -14.64 19.63 -9.53
N ASP A 215 -15.51 20.55 -9.97
CA ASP A 215 -16.66 20.97 -9.19
C ASP A 215 -17.64 19.83 -8.95
N ARG A 216 -17.97 19.04 -9.99
CA ARG A 216 -18.81 17.84 -9.83
C ARG A 216 -18.28 16.85 -8.80
N LEU A 217 -16.98 16.53 -8.86
CA LEU A 217 -16.35 15.66 -7.86
C LEU A 217 -16.45 16.23 -6.45
N ARG A 218 -16.22 17.53 -6.29
CA ARG A 218 -16.40 18.21 -4.99
C ARG A 218 -17.84 18.08 -4.50
N GLN A 219 -18.82 18.32 -5.37
CA GLN A 219 -20.23 18.22 -5.00
C GLN A 219 -20.64 16.80 -4.60
N GLU A 220 -20.06 15.75 -5.19
CA GLU A 220 -20.27 14.37 -4.74
C GLU A 220 -19.80 14.17 -3.28
N PHE A 221 -18.65 14.73 -2.89
CA PHE A 221 -18.19 14.67 -1.49
C PHE A 221 -19.02 15.54 -0.55
N VAL A 222 -19.44 16.73 -1.00
CA VAL A 222 -20.35 17.61 -0.23
C VAL A 222 -21.68 16.91 0.02
N GLY A 223 -22.24 16.23 -0.99
CA GLY A 223 -23.45 15.41 -0.86
C GLY A 223 -23.29 14.24 0.11
N LEU A 224 -22.06 13.82 0.39
CA LEU A 224 -21.71 12.83 1.42
C LEU A 224 -21.29 13.47 2.75
N GLN A 225 -21.72 14.71 3.02
CA GLN A 225 -21.53 15.41 4.30
C GLN A 225 -20.07 15.67 4.67
N LEU A 226 -19.16 15.76 3.69
CA LEU A 226 -17.75 16.08 3.97
C LEU A 226 -17.60 17.39 4.75
N LEU A 227 -18.41 18.41 4.42
CA LEU A 227 -18.35 19.72 5.08
C LEU A 227 -18.63 19.65 6.59
N ASP A 228 -19.51 18.74 7.01
CA ASP A 228 -19.87 18.57 8.42
C ASP A 228 -18.72 17.91 9.22
N LEU A 229 -17.85 17.17 8.54
CA LEU A 229 -16.67 16.54 9.14
C LEU A 229 -15.45 17.48 9.21
N LEU A 230 -15.37 18.52 8.39
CA LEU A 230 -14.21 19.42 8.33
C LEU A 230 -13.90 20.15 9.65
N PRO A 231 -14.89 20.66 10.41
CA PRO A 231 -14.61 21.29 11.71
C PRO A 231 -13.86 20.34 12.64
N ARG A 232 -14.28 19.07 12.71
CA ARG A 232 -13.63 18.03 13.53
C ARG A 232 -12.16 17.86 13.17
N LEU A 233 -11.84 17.85 11.87
CA LEU A 233 -10.46 17.73 11.38
C LEU A 233 -9.61 18.95 11.73
N ARG A 234 -10.19 20.15 11.70
CA ARG A 234 -9.48 21.40 12.03
C ARG A 234 -9.03 21.45 13.49
N TYR A 235 -9.84 20.93 14.42
CA TYR A 235 -9.48 20.91 15.85
C TYR A 235 -8.40 19.88 16.19
N LEU A 236 -8.26 18.82 15.38
CA LEU A 236 -7.26 17.76 15.60
C LEU A 236 -5.83 18.17 15.21
N HIS A 237 -5.66 19.23 14.41
CA HIS A 237 -4.34 19.75 14.02
C HIS A 237 -3.79 20.80 14.99
N VAL A 238 -4.57 21.20 16.00
CA VAL A 238 -4.26 22.27 16.96
C VAL A 238 -3.94 21.69 18.36
N ARG A 239 -3.92 20.37 18.52
CA ARG A 239 -3.45 19.67 19.72
C ARG A 239 -2.24 18.82 19.36
#